data_AF-A0A4S8KUH9-F1
#
_entry.id   AF-A0A4S8KUH9-F1
#
_cell.length_a   1.000
_cell.length_b   1.000
_cell.length_c   1.000
_cell.angle_alpha   90.00
_cell.angle_beta   90.00
_cell.angle_gamma   90.00
#
_symmetry.space_group_name_H-M   'P 1'
#
loop_
_entity.id
_entity.type
_entity.pdbx_description
1 polymer ?
#
loop_
_entity_poly.entity_id
_entity_poly.type
_entity_poly.pdbx_seq_one_letter_code
_entity_poly.pdbx_strand_id
1 'polypeptide(L)'
;MLFTALAGRPIYPSKAPAFVIPALQWRHFGDFPMDLVRDNDVAALIFDTRTGRLKEDLVSGFAFGAPAGDVDPGIQYATHVPLDKYFEHITGGRKFSDNLKDFIARMLDLDPQTRATAKQLLSHRWLIGST
;
A
#
# COMPACT_ATOMS: atom_id res chain seq x y z
N MET A 1 -4.50 -8.82 -8.47
CA MET A 1 -5.57 -9.43 -9.29
C MET A 1 -6.95 -9.28 -8.65
N LEU A 2 -7.16 -9.61 -7.36
CA LEU A 2 -8.50 -9.48 -6.72
C LEU A 2 -9.07 -8.06 -6.76
N PHE A 3 -8.34 -7.07 -6.22
CA PHE A 3 -8.84 -5.70 -6.21
C PHE A 3 -9.07 -5.15 -7.62
N THR A 4 -8.22 -5.53 -8.59
CA THR A 4 -8.44 -5.17 -10.00
C THR A 4 -9.78 -5.69 -10.52
N ALA A 5 -10.15 -6.93 -10.20
CA ALA A 5 -11.45 -7.48 -10.55
C ALA A 5 -12.61 -6.72 -9.88
N LEU A 6 -12.43 -6.27 -8.63
CA LEU A 6 -13.44 -5.51 -7.90
C LEU A 6 -13.56 -4.05 -8.38
N ALA A 7 -12.44 -3.39 -8.67
CA ALA A 7 -12.34 -1.95 -8.89
C ALA A 7 -12.16 -1.53 -10.36
N GLY A 8 -11.90 -2.48 -11.26
CA GLY A 8 -11.61 -2.23 -12.67
C GLY A 8 -10.22 -1.64 -12.94
N ARG A 9 -9.37 -1.55 -11.91
CA ARG A 9 -8.02 -0.96 -11.97
C ARG A 9 -7.12 -1.53 -10.87
N PRO A 10 -5.79 -1.59 -11.06
CA PRO A 10 -4.89 -2.19 -10.08
C PRO A 10 -4.71 -1.29 -8.84
N ILE A 11 -4.40 -1.91 -7.70
CA ILE A 11 -4.04 -1.17 -6.47
C ILE A 11 -2.78 -0.36 -6.73
N TYR A 12 -1.74 -1.00 -7.28
CA TYR A 12 -0.49 -0.34 -7.63
C TYR A 12 -0.38 -0.16 -9.14
N PRO A 13 0.29 0.90 -9.63
CA PRO A 13 0.50 1.09 -11.06
C PRO A 13 1.27 -0.09 -11.67
N SER A 14 0.84 -0.56 -12.84
CA SER A 14 1.46 -1.70 -13.52
C SER A 14 2.82 -1.41 -14.14
N LYS A 15 3.10 -0.13 -14.41
CA LYS A 15 4.38 0.38 -14.93
C LYS A 15 4.90 1.43 -13.98
N ALA A 16 5.68 1.01 -12.99
CA ALA A 16 6.27 1.89 -12.00
C ALA A 16 7.76 1.56 -11.84
N PRO A 17 8.63 2.56 -11.62
CA PRO A 17 9.99 2.32 -11.16
C PRO A 17 10.01 1.50 -9.87
N ALA A 18 11.09 0.75 -9.64
CA ALA A 18 11.21 -0.19 -8.52
C ALA A 18 10.95 0.43 -7.13
N PHE A 19 11.22 1.73 -6.96
CA PHE A 19 11.02 2.43 -5.68
C PHE A 19 9.56 2.85 -5.42
N VAL A 20 8.73 2.95 -6.44
CA VAL A 20 7.39 3.55 -6.30
C VAL A 20 6.45 2.64 -5.50
N ILE A 21 6.46 1.33 -5.77
CA ILE A 21 5.57 0.40 -5.06
C ILE A 21 5.92 0.34 -3.56
N PRO A 22 7.18 0.14 -3.16
CA PRO A 22 7.54 0.14 -1.74
C PRO A 22 7.23 1.47 -1.05
N ALA A 23 7.44 2.60 -1.71
CA ALA A 23 7.10 3.91 -1.14
C ALA A 23 5.58 4.09 -0.95
N LEU A 24 4.75 3.65 -1.90
CA LEU A 24 3.29 3.65 -1.73
C LEU A 24 2.86 2.70 -0.62
N GLN A 25 3.44 1.51 -0.53
CA GLN A 25 3.17 0.57 0.55
C GLN A 25 3.54 1.15 1.92
N TRP A 26 4.71 1.78 2.03
CA TRP A 26 5.15 2.48 3.25
C TRP A 26 4.15 3.54 3.69
N ARG A 27 3.60 4.31 2.73
CA ARG A 27 2.59 5.34 3.00
C ARG A 27 1.33 4.78 3.67
N HIS A 28 0.97 3.53 3.40
CA HIS A 28 -0.25 2.89 3.91
C HIS A 28 -0.02 2.03 5.15
N PHE A 29 1.13 1.35 5.23
CA PHE A 29 1.40 0.31 6.22
C PHE A 29 2.56 0.64 7.16
N GLY A 30 3.29 1.72 6.91
CA GLY A 30 4.44 2.14 7.72
C GLY A 30 5.74 1.45 7.31
N ASP A 31 6.68 1.38 8.25
CA ASP A 31 8.03 0.88 8.01
C ASP A 31 8.02 -0.62 7.67
N PHE A 32 8.91 -1.01 6.75
CA PHE A 32 9.12 -2.41 6.40
C PHE A 32 9.93 -3.12 7.51
N PRO A 33 9.69 -4.43 7.73
CA PRO A 33 10.56 -5.24 8.57
C PRO A 33 12.03 -5.14 8.16
N MET A 34 12.92 -4.97 9.15
CA MET A 34 14.35 -4.72 8.94
C MET A 34 15.08 -5.85 8.21
N ASP A 35 14.67 -7.10 8.47
CA ASP A 35 15.16 -8.30 7.79
C ASP A 35 14.87 -8.25 6.29
N LEU A 36 13.68 -7.80 5.89
CA LEU A 36 13.33 -7.63 4.47
C LEU A 36 14.13 -6.49 3.80
N VAL A 37 14.51 -5.46 4.56
CA VAL A 37 15.29 -4.33 4.03
C VAL A 37 16.78 -4.68 3.88
N ARG A 38 17.35 -5.49 4.79
CA ARG A 38 18.79 -5.77 4.80
C ARG A 38 19.23 -6.83 3.78
N ASP A 39 18.35 -7.74 3.41
CA ASP A 39 18.70 -8.90 2.58
C ASP A 39 18.58 -8.64 1.06
N ASN A 40 18.61 -7.37 0.61
CA ASN A 40 18.32 -7.03 -0.80
C ASN A 40 19.07 -5.79 -1.33
N ASP A 41 19.85 -5.96 -2.41
CA ASP A 41 20.57 -4.86 -3.08
C ASP A 41 19.63 -3.77 -3.65
N VAL A 42 18.42 -4.15 -4.06
CA VAL A 42 17.38 -3.20 -4.51
C VAL A 42 16.84 -2.38 -3.34
N ALA A 43 16.81 -2.95 -2.13
CA ALA A 43 16.37 -2.22 -0.95
C ALA A 43 17.32 -1.07 -0.61
N ALA A 44 18.63 -1.19 -0.89
CA ALA A 44 19.59 -0.09 -0.70
C ALA A 44 19.33 1.12 -1.60
N LEU A 45 18.57 0.97 -2.70
CA LEU A 45 18.13 2.10 -3.53
C LEU A 45 16.99 2.88 -2.87
N ILE A 46 16.19 2.23 -2.03
CA ILE A 46 14.88 2.69 -1.57
C ILE A 46 14.88 3.05 -0.09
N PHE A 47 15.61 2.29 0.72
CA PHE A 47 15.67 2.41 2.16
C PHE A 47 17.06 2.80 2.63
N ASP A 48 17.11 3.48 3.78
CA ASP A 48 18.32 3.59 4.57
C ASP A 48 18.56 2.24 5.26
N THR A 49 19.59 1.51 4.84
CA THR A 49 19.87 0.14 5.31
C THR A 49 20.33 0.08 6.77
N ARG A 50 20.70 1.22 7.38
CA ARG A 50 21.07 1.31 8.80
C ARG A 50 19.83 1.35 9.68
N THR A 51 18.82 2.10 9.25
CA THR A 51 17.60 2.40 10.02
C THR A 51 16.36 1.65 9.56
N GLY A 52 16.36 1.09 8.34
CA GLY A 52 15.22 0.45 7.70
C GLY A 52 14.20 1.40 7.09
N ARG A 53 14.37 2.70 7.31
CA ARG A 53 13.39 3.70 6.91
C ARG A 53 13.49 3.99 5.43
N LEU A 54 12.36 4.39 4.83
CA LEU A 54 12.38 4.95 3.48
C LEU A 54 13.32 6.17 3.45
N LYS A 55 14.12 6.30 2.40
CA LYS A 55 15.03 7.45 2.29
C LYS A 55 14.25 8.77 2.27
N GLU A 56 14.82 9.80 2.89
CA GLU A 56 14.17 11.10 3.11
C GLU A 56 13.83 11.84 1.81
N ASP A 57 14.65 11.67 0.77
CA ASP A 57 14.39 12.20 -0.57
C ASP A 57 13.14 11.57 -1.21
N LEU A 58 12.93 10.28 -1.00
CA LEU A 58 11.71 9.58 -1.42
C LEU A 58 10.51 10.03 -0.59
N VAL A 59 10.63 10.10 0.74
CA VAL A 59 9.56 10.61 1.61
C VAL A 59 9.14 12.02 1.15
N SER A 60 10.12 12.89 0.89
CA SER A 60 9.87 14.26 0.41
C SER A 60 9.26 14.28 -0.99
N GLY A 61 9.75 13.45 -1.92
CA GLY A 61 9.18 13.37 -3.28
C GLY A 61 7.72 12.94 -3.30
N PHE A 62 7.31 12.05 -2.39
CA PHE A 62 5.92 11.65 -2.24
C PHE A 62 5.06 12.64 -1.45
N ALA A 63 5.67 13.46 -0.59
CA ALA A 63 4.99 14.58 0.06
C ALA A 63 4.76 15.73 -0.94
N PHE A 64 5.72 16.10 -1.79
CA PHE A 64 5.57 17.29 -2.65
C PHE A 64 4.91 17.03 -4.03
N GLY A 65 4.84 15.76 -4.47
CA GLY A 65 4.01 15.28 -5.60
C GLY A 65 4.50 15.62 -7.02
N ALA A 66 4.50 14.61 -7.90
CA ALA A 66 4.55 14.76 -9.37
C ALA A 66 3.14 15.10 -9.93
N PRO A 67 3.00 15.60 -11.18
CA PRO A 67 2.15 16.74 -11.51
C PRO A 67 0.64 16.49 -11.51
N ALA A 68 -0.05 17.52 -11.02
CA ALA A 68 -1.43 17.97 -11.21
C ALA A 68 -2.40 17.07 -12.01
N GLY A 69 -3.31 16.46 -11.26
CA GLY A 69 -4.67 16.06 -11.64
C GLY A 69 -5.56 16.18 -10.40
N ASP A 70 -6.85 15.86 -10.48
CA ASP A 70 -7.90 15.94 -9.44
C ASP A 70 -7.62 15.12 -8.16
N VAL A 71 -6.46 15.31 -7.55
CA VAL A 71 -6.01 14.68 -6.31
C VAL A 71 -6.36 15.66 -5.19
N ASP A 72 -7.06 15.17 -4.17
CA ASP A 72 -7.25 15.92 -2.92
C ASP A 72 -5.86 16.37 -2.40
N PRO A 73 -5.58 17.69 -2.32
CA PRO A 73 -4.30 18.19 -1.88
C PRO A 73 -3.88 17.59 -0.53
N GLY A 74 -4.83 17.32 0.38
CA GLY A 74 -4.53 16.72 1.67
C GLY A 74 -3.93 15.31 1.55
N ILE A 75 -4.36 14.51 0.57
CA ILE A 75 -3.80 13.18 0.32
C ILE A 75 -2.44 13.29 -0.35
N GLN A 76 -2.22 14.28 -1.22
CA GLN A 76 -0.95 14.44 -1.94
C GLN A 76 0.23 14.66 -1.00
N TYR A 77 0.07 15.47 0.05
CA TYR A 77 1.17 15.82 0.98
C TYR A 77 1.31 14.91 2.20
N ALA A 78 0.37 13.98 2.42
CA ALA A 78 0.38 13.16 3.63
C ALA A 78 1.40 12.02 3.57
N THR A 79 2.33 11.96 4.52
CA THR A 79 3.29 10.84 4.66
C THR A 79 2.60 9.53 5.06
N HIS A 80 1.43 9.61 5.67
CA HIS A 80 0.57 8.47 5.95
C HIS A 80 -0.81 8.67 5.32
N VAL A 81 -1.25 7.71 4.50
CA VAL A 81 -2.56 7.72 3.85
C VAL A 81 -3.32 6.46 4.22
N PRO A 82 -4.44 6.57 4.93
CA PRO A 82 -5.32 5.44 5.19
C PRO A 82 -5.70 4.70 3.89
N LEU A 83 -5.72 3.37 3.95
CA LEU A 83 -5.93 2.54 2.76
C LEU A 83 -7.29 2.78 2.09
N ASP A 84 -8.31 3.17 2.86
CA ASP A 84 -9.64 3.54 2.35
C ASP A 84 -9.60 4.82 1.51
N LYS A 85 -8.87 5.84 1.96
CA LYS A 85 -8.65 7.08 1.21
C LYS A 85 -7.87 6.85 -0.07
N TYR A 86 -6.89 5.96 -0.01
CA TYR A 86 -6.20 5.55 -1.22
C TYR A 86 -7.11 4.84 -2.22
N PHE A 87 -7.95 3.91 -1.75
CA PHE A 87 -8.90 3.19 -2.60
C PHE A 87 -9.92 4.15 -3.22
N GLU A 88 -10.52 5.04 -2.43
CA GLU A 88 -11.42 6.07 -2.93
C GLU A 88 -10.73 6.89 -4.02
N HIS A 89 -9.52 7.37 -3.78
CA HIS A 89 -8.77 8.15 -4.75
C HIS A 89 -8.52 7.39 -6.05
N ILE A 90 -7.89 6.22 -5.99
CA ILE A 90 -7.51 5.49 -7.20
C ILE A 90 -8.74 5.04 -7.97
N THR A 91 -9.91 4.87 -7.35
CA THR A 91 -11.14 4.39 -8.01
C THR A 91 -12.14 5.48 -8.40
N GLY A 92 -11.80 6.76 -8.23
CA GLY A 92 -12.71 7.87 -8.55
C GLY A 92 -13.88 8.00 -7.57
N GLY A 93 -13.62 7.77 -6.28
CA GLY A 93 -14.56 7.94 -5.18
C GLY A 93 -15.36 6.69 -4.81
N ARG A 94 -15.03 5.50 -5.33
CA ARG A 94 -15.74 4.27 -4.95
C ARG A 94 -15.44 3.91 -3.50
N LYS A 95 -16.52 3.67 -2.75
CA LYS A 95 -16.45 3.20 -1.36
C LYS A 95 -16.48 1.68 -1.29
N PHE A 96 -15.76 1.13 -0.34
CA PHE A 96 -15.70 -0.30 -0.04
C PHE A 96 -16.11 -0.54 1.41
N SER A 97 -16.73 -1.70 1.68
CA SER A 97 -17.11 -2.07 3.06
C SER A 97 -15.89 -2.25 3.95
N ASP A 98 -16.05 -2.02 5.25
CA ASP A 98 -14.95 -2.18 6.22
C ASP A 98 -14.39 -3.60 6.22
N ASN A 99 -15.25 -4.62 6.08
CA ASN A 99 -14.83 -6.00 5.94
C ASN A 99 -13.95 -6.24 4.70
N LEU A 100 -14.26 -5.62 3.55
CA LEU A 100 -13.41 -5.75 2.36
C LEU A 100 -12.06 -5.04 2.57
N LYS A 101 -12.08 -3.86 3.18
CA LYS A 101 -10.86 -3.11 3.47
C LYS A 101 -9.93 -3.89 4.41
N ASP A 102 -10.48 -4.48 5.48
CA ASP A 102 -9.72 -5.34 6.39
C ASP A 102 -9.18 -6.58 5.67
N PHE A 103 -9.99 -7.23 4.83
CA PHE A 103 -9.56 -8.37 4.02
C PHE A 103 -8.35 -8.04 3.14
N ILE A 104 -8.42 -6.93 2.41
CA ILE A 104 -7.33 -6.49 1.52
C ILE A 104 -6.11 -6.04 2.32
N ALA A 105 -6.29 -5.34 3.45
CA ALA A 105 -5.18 -4.94 4.31
C ALA A 105 -4.38 -6.16 4.82
N ARG A 106 -5.07 -7.22 5.25
CA ARG A 106 -4.45 -8.50 5.66
C ARG A 106 -3.68 -9.20 4.54
N MET A 107 -4.11 -9.04 3.29
CA MET A 107 -3.37 -9.55 2.12
C MET A 107 -2.13 -8.72 1.79
N LEU A 108 -2.16 -7.43 2.11
CA LEU A 108 -1.11 -6.46 1.77
C LEU A 108 -0.11 -6.23 2.89
N ASP A 109 -0.25 -6.95 4.01
CA ASP A 109 0.69 -6.88 5.13
C ASP A 109 2.13 -7.03 4.62
N LEU A 110 2.97 -6.08 5.05
CA LEU A 110 4.33 -5.93 4.57
C LEU A 110 5.20 -7.12 5.00
N ASP A 111 5.00 -7.59 6.23
CA ASP A 111 5.70 -8.75 6.76
C ASP A 111 5.04 -10.05 6.27
N PRO A 112 5.74 -10.87 5.46
CA PRO A 112 5.22 -12.16 5.02
C PRO A 112 4.91 -13.13 6.17
N GLN A 113 5.56 -12.99 7.33
CA GLN A 113 5.36 -13.85 8.50
C GLN A 113 4.03 -13.57 9.20
N THR A 114 3.55 -12.33 9.15
CA THR A 114 2.26 -11.93 9.74
C THR A 114 1.14 -11.83 8.70
N ARG A 115 1.48 -11.76 7.41
CA ARG A 115 0.53 -11.74 6.31
C ARG A 115 -0.45 -12.91 6.38
N ALA A 116 -1.73 -12.61 6.22
CA ALA A 116 -2.77 -13.62 6.33
C ALA A 116 -2.60 -14.73 5.29
N THR A 117 -2.65 -15.96 5.77
CA THR A 117 -2.63 -17.16 4.92
C THR A 117 -3.92 -17.27 4.12
N ALA A 118 -3.86 -18.01 3.00
CA ALA A 118 -5.04 -18.31 2.20
C ALA A 118 -6.18 -18.94 3.04
N LYS A 119 -5.85 -19.84 3.97
CA LYS A 119 -6.84 -20.46 4.88
C LYS A 119 -7.53 -19.42 5.77
N GLN A 120 -6.78 -18.50 6.36
CA GLN A 120 -7.35 -17.43 7.19
C GLN A 120 -8.23 -16.49 6.36
N LEU A 121 -7.80 -16.14 5.15
CA LEU A 121 -8.57 -15.29 4.24
C LEU A 121 -9.86 -15.97 3.77
N LEU A 122 -9.84 -17.27 3.46
CA LEU A 122 -11.04 -18.01 3.08
C LEU A 122 -12.10 -18.04 4.19
N SER A 123 -11.69 -17.92 5.45
CA SER A 123 -12.60 -17.81 6.61
C SER A 123 -12.97 -16.37 6.97
N HIS A 124 -12.52 -15.38 6.21
CA HIS A 124 -12.75 -13.98 6.53
C HIS A 124 -14.21 -13.56 6.28
N ARG A 125 -14.76 -12.72 7.17
CA ARG A 125 -16.17 -12.27 7.15
C ARG A 125 -16.62 -11.65 5.82
N TRP A 126 -15.70 -11.00 5.12
CA TRP A 126 -15.98 -10.45 3.79
C TRP A 126 -16.34 -11.53 2.76
N LEU A 127 -15.68 -12.68 2.79
CA LEU A 127 -15.87 -13.74 1.80
C LEU A 127 -17.04 -14.66 2.17
N ILE A 128 -17.16 -15.04 3.44
CA ILE A 128 -18.18 -15.98 3.90
C ILE A 128 -19.56 -15.34 4.07
N GLY A 129 -19.65 -14.00 3.96
CA GLY A 129 -20.88 -13.26 4.17
C GLY A 129 -21.38 -13.41 5.59
N SER A 130 -20.84 -12.62 6.52
CA SER A 130 -21.44 -12.54 7.85
C SER A 130 -22.78 -11.80 7.76
N THR A 131 -23.89 -12.53 7.92
CA THR A 131 -25.20 -12.04 8.38
C THR A 131 -25.07 -11.18 9.63
#